data_AF-A0A8X8KNS4-F1
#
_entry.id   AF-A0A8X8KNS4-F1
#
_cell.length_a   1.000
_cell.length_b   1.000
_cell.length_c   1.000
_cell.angle_alpha   90.00
_cell.angle_beta   90.00
_cell.angle_gamma   90.00
#
_symmetry.space_group_name_H-M   'P 1'
#
loop_
_entity.id
_entity.type
_entity.pdbx_description
1 polymer ?
#
loop_
_entity_poly.entity_id
_entity_poly.type
_entity_poly.pdbx_seq_one_letter_code
_entity_poly.pdbx_strand_id
1 'polypeptide(L)' 'MRHDWIFDVLADLRSYAQKNRLTALAAQVEDTLRVARTEIAAADTCPARGEGSGGAPPAGRPH' A
#
# COMPACT_ATOMS: atom_id res chain seq x y z
N MET A 1 -6.85 0.64 -4.37
CA MET A 1 -6.83 0.98 -5.81
C MET A 1 -5.49 1.50 -6.33
N ARG A 2 -4.76 2.41 -5.66
CA ARG A 2 -3.53 2.98 -6.25
C ARG A 2 -2.34 2.01 -6.32
N HIS A 3 -2.37 0.94 -5.50
CA HIS A 3 -1.28 -0.01 -5.38
C HIS A 3 -1.67 -1.47 -5.69
N ASP A 4 -2.91 -1.77 -6.09
CA ASP A 4 -3.32 -3.17 -6.34
C ASP A 4 -2.72 -3.73 -7.64
N TRP A 5 -2.56 -2.89 -8.66
CA TRP A 5 -2.01 -3.27 -9.97
C TRP A 5 -0.57 -3.82 -9.90
N ILE A 6 0.20 -3.45 -8.87
CA ILE A 6 1.59 -3.92 -8.72
C ILE A 6 1.63 -5.41 -8.35
N PHE A 7 0.60 -5.93 -7.66
CA PHE A 7 0.56 -7.34 -7.30
C PHE A 7 0.33 -8.21 -8.52
N ASP A 8 -0.50 -7.77 -9.46
CA ASP A 8 -0.73 -8.45 -10.72
C ASP A 8 0.55 -8.47 -11.57
N VAL A 9 1.26 -7.34 -11.68
CA VAL A 9 2.54 -7.26 -12.41
C VAL A 9 3.61 -8.15 -11.79
N LEU A 10 3.73 -8.16 -10.47
CA LEU A 10 4.70 -9.03 -9.78
C LEU A 10 4.31 -10.52 -9.90
N ALA A 11 3.03 -10.85 -9.91
CA ALA A 11 2.55 -12.22 -10.13
C ALA A 11 2.84 -12.70 -11.57
N ASP A 12 2.65 -11.84 -12.56
CA ASP A 12 2.99 -12.11 -13.95
C ASP A 12 4.50 -12.29 -14.13
N LEU A 13 5.30 -11.43 -13.51
CA LEU A 13 6.76 -11.51 -13.55
C LEU A 13 7.27 -12.81 -12.90
N ARG A 14 6.66 -13.24 -11.79
CA ARG A 14 6.96 -14.54 -11.15
C ARG A 14 6.64 -15.69 -12.10
N SER A 15 5.47 -15.66 -12.73
CA SER A 15 5.03 -16.69 -13.66
C SER A 15 5.95 -16.77 -14.88
N TYR A 16 6.40 -15.63 -15.40
CA TYR A 16 7.40 -15.55 -16.46
C TYR A 16 8.73 -16.15 -16.01
N ALA A 17 9.23 -15.80 -14.82
CA ALA A 17 10.48 -16.32 -14.29
C ALA A 17 10.44 -17.85 -14.12
N GLN A 18 9.33 -18.39 -13.62
CA GLN A 18 9.12 -19.84 -13.48
C GLN A 18 9.10 -20.55 -14.83
N LYS A 19 8.37 -20.01 -15.82
CA LYS A 19 8.31 -20.57 -17.19
C LYS A 19 9.68 -20.61 -17.86
N ASN A 20 10.54 -19.63 -17.59
CA ASN A 20 11.87 -19.51 -18.19
C ASN A 20 12.99 -20.14 -17.34
N ARG A 21 12.65 -20.87 -16.27
CA ARG A 21 13.63 -21.47 -15.33
C ARG A 21 14.60 -20.46 -14.71
N LEU A 22 14.17 -19.21 -14.55
CA LEU A 22 14.93 -18.15 -13.90
C LEU A 22 14.69 -18.22 -12.39
N THR A 23 15.22 -19.25 -11.74
CA THR A 23 14.91 -19.58 -10.33
C THR A 23 15.27 -18.46 -9.36
N ALA A 24 16.43 -17.80 -9.56
CA ALA A 24 16.84 -16.66 -8.74
C ALA A 24 15.89 -15.46 -8.89
N LEU A 25 15.43 -15.20 -10.13
CA LEU A 25 14.47 -14.13 -10.39
C LEU A 25 13.12 -14.44 -9.73
N ALA A 26 12.62 -15.68 -9.83
CA ALA A 26 11.37 -16.08 -9.20
C ALA A 26 11.40 -15.91 -7.67
N ALA A 27 12.51 -16.28 -7.03
CA ALA A 27 12.71 -16.10 -5.59
C ALA A 27 12.71 -14.62 -5.19
N GLN A 28 13.42 -13.78 -5.94
CA GLN A 28 13.50 -12.35 -5.62
C GLN A 28 12.16 -11.63 -5.84
N VAL A 29 11.37 -12.06 -6.82
CA VAL A 29 10.00 -11.54 -7.04
C VAL A 29 9.07 -11.93 -5.89
N GLU A 30 9.24 -13.12 -5.32
CA GLU A 30 8.49 -13.56 -4.14
C GLU A 30 8.82 -12.73 -2.89
N ASP A 31 10.10 -12.40 -2.68
CA ASP A 31 10.51 -11.47 -1.63
C ASP A 31 9.95 -10.06 -1.86
N THR A 32 9.98 -9.60 -3.11
CA THR A 32 9.42 -8.29 -3.49
C THR A 32 7.92 -8.22 -3.21
N LEU A 33 7.17 -9.28 -3.52
CA LEU A 33 5.74 -9.39 -3.21
C LEU A 33 5.48 -9.27 -1.69
N ARG A 34 6.32 -9.88 -0.86
CA ARG A 34 6.19 -9.81 0.60
C ARG A 34 6.45 -8.40 1.14
N VAL A 35 7.46 -7.71 0.61
CA VAL A 35 7.76 -6.31 0.98
C VAL A 35 6.61 -5.40 0.57
N ALA A 36 6.16 -5.49 -0.69
CA ALA A 36 5.05 -4.69 -1.21
C ALA A 36 3.77 -4.87 -0.37
N ARG A 37 3.42 -6.10 0.02
CA ARG A 37 2.27 -6.35 0.91
C ARG A 37 2.42 -5.65 2.25
N THR A 38 3.61 -5.69 2.84
CA THR A 38 3.88 -5.07 4.15
C THR A 38 3.77 -3.55 4.06
N GLU A 39 4.39 -2.94 3.05
CA GLU A 39 4.40 -1.49 2.88
C GLU A 39 3.04 -0.93 2.50
N ILE A 40 2.31 -1.59 1.59
CA ILE A 40 0.98 -1.16 1.17
C ILE A 40 -0.03 -1.32 2.31
N ALA A 41 0.02 -2.44 3.06
CA ALA A 41 -0.84 -2.62 4.22
C ALA A 41 -0.55 -1.58 5.31
N ALA A 42 0.73 -1.22 5.54
CA ALA A 42 1.12 -0.17 6.46
C ALA A 42 0.66 1.23 6.00
N ALA A 43 0.68 1.49 4.69
CA ALA A 43 0.15 2.72 4.11
C ALA A 43 -1.38 2.83 4.28
N ASP A 44 -2.11 1.71 4.15
CA ASP A 44 -3.57 1.67 4.34
C ASP A 44 -3.98 1.74 5.82
N THR A 45 -3.15 1.25 6.75
CA THR A 45 -3.41 1.33 8.20
C THR A 45 -2.97 2.64 8.85
N CYS A 46 -2.31 3.53 8.11
CA CYS A 46 -2.06 4.90 8.54
C CYS A 46 -3.10 5.83 7.90
N PRO A 47 -4.31 6.00 8.49
CA PRO A 47 -5.08 7.18 8.17
C PRO A 47 -4.24 8.35 8.68
N ALA A 48 -3.71 9.16 7.76
CA ALA A 48 -3.28 10.49 8.10
C ALA A 48 -4.36 11.11 8.98
N ARG A 49 -3.96 11.43 10.21
CA ARG A 49 -4.72 12.11 11.24
C ARG A 49 -5.77 13.03 10.62
N GLY A 50 -7.04 12.72 10.90
CA GLY A 50 -8.20 13.38 10.34
C GLY A 50 -8.06 14.89 10.28
N GLU A 51 -8.25 15.42 9.09
CA GLU A 51 -8.77 16.76 8.89
C GLU A 51 -10.12 16.86 9.62
N GLY A 52 -10.32 17.95 10.38
CA GLY A 52 -11.63 18.35 10.88
C GLY A 52 -11.93 18.01 12.34
N SER A 53 -11.16 18.56 13.28
CA SER A 53 -11.68 18.85 14.63
C SER A 53 -12.76 19.93 14.51
N GLY A 54 -13.98 19.53 14.14
CA GLY A 54 -15.17 20.30 14.40
C GLY A 54 -15.47 20.28 15.90
N GLY A 55 -15.46 21.44 16.55
CA GLY A 55 -15.88 21.54 17.94
C GLY A 55 -15.39 22.75 18.73
N ALA A 56 -15.55 23.97 18.22
CA ALA A 56 -15.56 25.15 19.07
C ALA A 56 -16.64 26.12 18.57
N PRO A 57 -17.79 26.26 19.25
CA PRO A 57 -18.71 27.34 18.95
C PRO A 57 -18.05 28.67 19.34
N PRO A 58 -18.13 29.73 18.52
CA PRO A 58 -17.68 31.04 18.94
C PRO A 58 -18.59 31.51 20.08
N ALA A 59 -17.99 31.74 21.24
CA ALA A 59 -18.65 32.35 22.39
C ALA A 59 -19.26 33.68 21.94
N GLY A 60 -20.59 33.69 21.79
CA GLY A 60 -21.35 34.89 21.54
C GLY A 60 -21.35 35.76 22.79
N ARG A 61 -20.69 36.92 22.71
CA ARG A 61 -21.02 38.16 23.43
C ARG A 61 -20.15 39.30 22.87
N PRO A 62 -20.74 40.48 22.63
CA PRO A 62 -20.84 41.45 23.73
C PRO A 62 -22.19 42.21 23.78
N HIS A 63 -22.24 43.06 24.79
CA HIS A 63 -23.36 43.81 25.36
C HIS A 63 -23.95 44.91 24.47
#